data_AF-A0A960TSM2-F1
#
_entry.id   AF-A0A960TSM2-F1
#
_cell.length_a   1.000
_cell.length_b   1.000
_cell.length_c   1.000
_cell.angle_alpha   90.00
_cell.angle_beta   90.00
_cell.angle_gamma   90.00
#
_symmetry.space_group_name_H-M   'P 1'
#
loop_
_entity.id
_entity.type
_entity.pdbx_description
1 polymer ?
#
loop_
_entity_poly.entity_id
_entity_poly.type
_entity_poly.pdbx_seq_one_letter_code
_entity_poly.pdbx_strand_id
1 'polypeptide(L)'
;MVFRIRRIHDDTLPVNREAIRQVKQILKEQFAEAPKRDVDGLIQKLRDPFAQGLRAVLHVAERRDGQVQGFALVLHVPELRMAYLDYIASSARLTSRGIGGALYQRVREEAVASGVRAIFFECLPDEPADCGDKELLASNRARLRFYEAFGARPAVANEYNAPLDDQNDCMPYLVIDDLAPERPLRRSFVRNAVRAILERKYAHLCPPAYVEKVVASFRADPVPLREPRYVRAEKPGPALPAPPPAERIALFVNDKHDIHHVQDRGYVEAPARVGRIVSELDKTDLFERLRPRTRSLEPVRQVHDPALVAYMRKVCLDLPEGESVYPYVFPIRNASRPPTDLAMRAGYYCIDTFTPLNRNAFLAARGA
;
A
#
# COMPACT_ATOMS: atom_id res chain seq x y z
N MET A 1 14.23 5.47 6.33
CA MET A 1 13.89 5.01 7.70
C MET A 1 12.79 3.97 7.52
N VAL A 2 13.01 2.72 7.92
CA VAL A 2 12.10 1.62 7.57
C VAL A 2 11.06 1.46 8.67
N PHE A 3 9.80 1.80 8.38
CA PHE A 3 8.63 1.47 9.21
C PHE A 3 7.68 0.62 8.37
N ARG A 4 6.84 -0.18 9.03
CA ARG A 4 5.76 -0.94 8.40
C ARG A 4 4.42 -0.41 8.89
N ILE A 5 3.42 -0.38 8.01
CA ILE A 5 2.04 -0.07 8.39
C ILE A 5 1.28 -1.39 8.45
N ARG A 6 0.63 -1.66 9.58
CA ARG A 6 -0.26 -2.82 9.74
C ARG A 6 -1.57 -2.42 10.40
N ARG A 7 -2.58 -3.28 10.19
CA ARG A 7 -3.91 -3.15 10.80
C ARG A 7 -3.98 -3.84 12.15
N ILE A 8 -4.81 -3.28 13.01
CA ILE A 8 -5.20 -3.83 14.30
C ILE A 8 -6.74 -3.77 14.36
N HIS A 9 -7.35 -4.92 14.59
CA HIS A 9 -8.81 -5.06 14.73
C HIS A 9 -9.23 -5.35 16.17
N ASP A 10 -8.31 -5.80 17.01
CA ASP A 10 -8.56 -6.13 18.41
C ASP A 10 -7.23 -6.13 19.19
N ASP A 11 -7.33 -6.32 20.50
CA ASP A 11 -6.20 -6.39 21.44
C ASP A 11 -5.95 -7.83 21.93
N THR A 12 -6.34 -8.86 21.17
CA THR A 12 -6.15 -10.26 21.57
C THR A 12 -4.67 -10.61 21.67
N LEU A 13 -3.87 -10.19 20.70
CA LEU A 13 -2.43 -10.43 20.64
C LEU A 13 -1.64 -9.45 21.54
N PRO A 14 -0.60 -9.91 22.27
CA PRO A 14 0.24 -9.03 23.09
C PRO A 14 0.85 -7.86 22.31
N VAL A 15 1.27 -8.10 21.06
CA VAL A 15 1.81 -7.06 20.16
C VAL A 15 0.77 -6.00 19.77
N ASN A 16 -0.52 -6.36 19.76
CA ASN A 16 -1.59 -5.39 19.52
C ASN A 16 -1.87 -4.56 20.77
N ARG A 17 -1.88 -5.18 21.95
CA ARG A 17 -2.06 -4.47 23.24
C ARG A 17 -1.01 -3.38 23.41
N GLU A 18 0.25 -3.73 23.14
CA GLU A 18 1.36 -2.78 23.28
C GLU A 18 1.29 -1.65 22.25
N ALA A 19 0.95 -1.96 20.99
CA ALA A 19 0.73 -0.93 19.98
C ALA A 19 -0.45 0.00 20.34
N ILE A 20 -1.57 -0.55 20.80
CA ILE A 20 -2.74 0.22 21.25
C ILE A 20 -2.38 1.12 22.45
N ARG A 21 -1.57 0.61 23.39
CA ARG A 21 -1.08 1.42 24.53
C ARG A 21 -0.28 2.63 24.05
N GLN A 22 0.63 2.45 23.10
CA GLN A 22 1.40 3.55 22.51
C GLN A 22 0.50 4.51 21.71
N VAL A 23 -0.50 4.00 20.98
CA VAL A 23 -1.50 4.83 20.28
C VAL A 23 -2.28 5.69 21.26
N LYS A 24 -2.75 5.13 22.39
CA LYS A 24 -3.44 5.90 23.44
C LYS A 24 -2.55 7.03 23.99
N GLN A 25 -1.24 6.81 24.10
CA GLN A 25 -0.30 7.85 24.50
C GLN A 25 -0.19 8.96 23.45
N ILE A 26 0.02 8.60 22.17
CA ILE A 26 0.08 9.60 21.08
C ILE A 26 -1.23 10.40 21.00
N LEU A 27 -2.38 9.74 21.18
CA LEU A 27 -3.69 10.40 21.13
C LEU A 27 -3.82 11.45 22.25
N LYS A 28 -3.41 11.11 23.49
CA LYS A 28 -3.38 12.07 24.62
C LYS A 28 -2.42 13.24 24.40
N GLU A 29 -1.26 12.97 23.78
CA GLU A 29 -0.23 14.00 23.53
C GLU A 29 -0.60 14.95 22.38
N GLN A 30 -1.28 14.46 21.35
CA GLN A 30 -1.60 15.25 20.14
C GLN A 30 -2.97 15.93 20.19
N PHE A 31 -3.90 15.41 20.99
CA PHE A 31 -5.25 15.92 21.09
C PHE A 31 -5.62 16.14 22.56
N ALA A 32 -5.20 17.30 23.11
CA ALA A 32 -5.46 17.66 24.50
C ALA A 32 -6.96 17.71 24.83
N GLU A 33 -7.78 18.08 23.86
CA GLU A 33 -9.24 18.18 23.96
C GLU A 33 -9.97 16.91 23.49
N ALA A 34 -9.25 15.86 23.08
CA ALA A 34 -9.90 14.61 22.71
C ALA A 34 -10.73 14.10 23.90
N PRO A 35 -12.02 13.75 23.69
CA PRO A 35 -12.85 13.26 24.77
C PRO A 35 -12.19 12.03 25.41
N LYS A 36 -12.07 12.01 26.75
CA LYS A 36 -11.47 10.87 27.49
C LYS A 36 -12.08 9.53 27.07
N ARG A 37 -13.37 9.51 26.75
CA ARG A 37 -14.11 8.36 26.21
C ARG A 37 -13.48 7.77 24.93
N ASP A 38 -12.87 8.58 24.06
CA ASP A 38 -12.32 8.12 22.80
C ASP A 38 -10.98 7.43 23.00
N VAL A 39 -10.19 7.90 23.98
CA VAL A 39 -8.95 7.25 24.43
C VAL A 39 -9.26 5.95 25.17
N ASP A 40 -10.17 5.99 26.14
CA ASP A 40 -10.46 4.86 27.01
C ASP A 40 -11.23 3.77 26.26
N GLY A 41 -12.22 4.19 25.47
CA GLY A 41 -13.08 3.33 24.66
C GLY A 41 -12.44 2.77 23.39
N LEU A 42 -11.20 3.14 23.03
CA LEU A 42 -10.54 2.64 21.80
C LEU A 42 -10.54 1.10 21.68
N ILE A 43 -10.29 0.38 22.77
CA ILE A 43 -10.30 -1.09 22.76
C ILE A 43 -11.72 -1.61 22.51
N GLN A 44 -12.72 -1.00 23.14
CA GLN A 44 -14.12 -1.38 22.94
C GLN A 44 -14.56 -1.14 21.50
N LYS A 45 -14.19 0.01 20.91
CA LYS A 45 -14.43 0.33 19.50
C LYS A 45 -13.85 -0.73 18.56
N LEU A 46 -12.67 -1.25 18.86
CA LEU A 46 -12.02 -2.30 18.07
C LEU A 46 -12.73 -3.65 18.23
N ARG A 47 -13.08 -4.05 19.45
CA ARG A 47 -13.69 -5.36 19.72
C ARG A 47 -15.14 -5.50 19.26
N ASP A 48 -15.93 -4.44 19.37
CA ASP A 48 -17.37 -4.49 19.15
C ASP A 48 -17.83 -3.54 18.02
N PRO A 49 -17.75 -4.00 16.76
CA PRO A 49 -18.20 -3.21 15.62
C PRO A 49 -19.74 -3.05 15.57
N PHE A 50 -20.50 -3.89 16.27
CA PHE A 50 -21.96 -3.89 16.22
C PHE A 50 -22.56 -2.84 17.15
N ALA A 51 -21.99 -2.64 18.33
CA ALA A 51 -22.45 -1.63 19.28
C ALA A 51 -22.48 -0.20 18.70
N GLN A 52 -21.62 0.09 17.72
CA GLN A 52 -21.54 1.41 17.10
C GLN A 52 -22.12 1.46 15.70
N GLY A 53 -22.50 0.32 15.12
CA GLY A 53 -22.84 0.22 13.70
C GLY A 53 -21.70 0.71 12.78
N LEU A 54 -20.46 0.66 13.25
CA LEU A 54 -19.27 1.17 12.56
C LEU A 54 -18.12 0.20 12.86
N ARG A 55 -17.45 -0.32 11.84
CA ARG A 55 -16.30 -1.19 12.05
C ARG A 55 -15.03 -0.37 12.22
N ALA A 56 -14.50 -0.28 13.43
CA ALA A 56 -13.22 0.37 13.67
C ALA A 56 -12.05 -0.46 13.12
N VAL A 57 -11.11 0.22 12.47
CA VAL A 57 -9.83 -0.33 12.00
C VAL A 57 -8.74 0.64 12.39
N LEU A 58 -7.74 0.14 13.14
CA LEU A 58 -6.59 0.93 13.55
C LEU A 58 -5.38 0.58 12.69
N HIS A 59 -4.83 1.56 11.99
CA HIS A 59 -3.57 1.47 11.26
C HIS A 59 -2.44 2.00 12.13
N VAL A 60 -1.36 1.23 12.24
CA VAL A 60 -0.20 1.60 13.06
C VAL A 60 1.05 1.57 12.19
N ALA A 61 1.75 2.70 12.13
CA ALA A 61 3.09 2.81 11.56
C ALA A 61 4.10 2.48 12.66
N GLU A 62 4.73 1.31 12.57
CA GLU A 62 5.66 0.79 13.58
C GLU A 62 7.04 0.48 12.99
N ARG A 63 8.06 0.65 13.82
CA ARG A 63 9.44 0.24 13.52
C ARG A 63 9.64 -1.25 13.81
N ARG A 64 10.80 -1.77 13.38
CA ARG A 64 11.19 -3.18 13.62
C ARG A 64 11.29 -3.55 15.11
N ASP A 65 11.57 -2.58 15.97
CA ASP A 65 11.62 -2.72 17.43
C ASP A 65 10.22 -2.64 18.10
N GLY A 66 9.15 -2.49 17.32
CA GLY A 66 7.78 -2.37 17.83
C GLY A 66 7.40 -0.96 18.29
N GLN A 67 8.26 0.05 18.09
CA GLN A 67 7.93 1.43 18.43
C GLN A 67 6.95 2.03 17.42
N VAL A 68 5.78 2.44 17.89
CA VAL A 68 4.76 3.15 17.12
C VAL A 68 5.21 4.58 16.87
N GLN A 69 5.26 4.96 15.59
CA GLN A 69 5.63 6.30 15.13
C GLN A 69 4.41 7.16 14.76
N GLY A 70 3.27 6.52 14.51
CA GLY A 70 2.01 7.16 14.18
C GLY A 70 0.89 6.15 13.96
N PHE A 71 -0.33 6.65 13.86
CA PHE A 71 -1.51 5.84 13.66
C PHE A 71 -2.59 6.56 12.87
N ALA A 72 -3.53 5.79 12.30
CA ALA A 72 -4.80 6.27 11.80
C ALA A 72 -5.93 5.37 12.33
N LEU A 73 -7.03 5.95 12.82
CA LEU A 73 -8.23 5.25 13.23
C LEU A 73 -9.33 5.53 12.21
N VAL A 74 -9.84 4.47 11.58
CA VAL A 74 -10.84 4.55 10.52
C VAL A 74 -12.08 3.77 10.93
N LEU A 75 -13.26 4.35 10.71
CA LEU A 75 -14.55 3.73 10.93
C LEU A 75 -15.14 3.34 9.57
N HIS A 76 -15.19 2.05 9.27
CA HIS A 76 -15.68 1.53 7.99
C HIS A 76 -17.16 1.16 8.07
N VAL A 77 -17.93 1.58 7.05
CA VAL A 77 -19.38 1.36 6.93
C VAL A 77 -19.68 0.70 5.58
N PRO A 78 -19.56 -0.64 5.49
CA PRO A 78 -19.64 -1.37 4.22
C PRO A 78 -20.97 -1.18 3.49
N GLU A 79 -22.09 -1.14 4.23
CA GLU A 79 -23.43 -1.01 3.67
C GLU A 79 -23.66 0.34 2.97
N LEU A 80 -22.93 1.38 3.39
CA LEU A 80 -22.95 2.70 2.76
C LEU A 80 -21.77 2.91 1.81
N ARG A 81 -20.83 1.96 1.71
CA ARG A 81 -19.57 2.11 0.95
C ARG A 81 -18.82 3.38 1.35
N MET A 82 -18.75 3.67 2.64
CA MET A 82 -18.02 4.84 3.16
C MET A 82 -17.01 4.43 4.24
N ALA A 83 -15.99 5.25 4.40
CA ALA A 83 -15.12 5.22 5.57
C ALA A 83 -15.11 6.60 6.21
N TYR A 84 -15.00 6.67 7.54
CA TYR A 84 -14.78 7.89 8.29
C TYR A 84 -13.39 7.86 8.93
N LEU A 85 -12.52 8.80 8.59
CA LEU A 85 -11.22 8.94 9.25
C LEU A 85 -11.43 9.71 10.56
N ASP A 86 -11.32 9.01 11.68
CA ASP A 86 -11.56 9.55 13.02
C ASP A 86 -10.34 10.32 13.52
N TYR A 87 -9.19 9.65 13.53
CA TYR A 87 -7.93 10.25 13.95
C TYR A 87 -6.82 9.86 13.00
N ILE A 88 -5.90 10.78 12.75
CA ILE A 88 -4.59 10.48 12.19
C ILE A 88 -3.56 11.34 12.89
N ALA A 89 -2.50 10.71 13.38
CA ALA A 89 -1.45 11.43 14.08
C ALA A 89 -0.11 10.70 14.00
N SER A 90 0.96 11.48 14.06
CA SER A 90 2.32 11.01 14.29
C SER A 90 2.77 11.38 15.71
N SER A 91 3.69 10.61 16.29
CA SER A 91 4.28 10.96 17.58
C SER A 91 4.94 12.35 17.50
N ALA A 92 4.76 13.18 18.54
CA ALA A 92 5.21 14.58 18.61
C ALA A 92 6.69 14.79 18.28
N ARG A 93 7.53 13.77 18.49
CA ARG A 93 8.98 13.80 18.25
C ARG A 93 9.38 13.71 16.77
N LEU A 94 8.42 13.51 15.85
CA LEU A 94 8.69 13.13 14.45
C LEU A 94 7.88 13.91 13.41
N THR A 95 7.37 15.09 13.76
CA THR A 95 6.70 16.00 12.81
C THR A 95 7.57 16.16 11.57
N SER A 96 7.05 15.81 10.38
CA SER A 96 7.63 15.99 9.03
C SER A 96 8.48 14.88 8.38
N ARG A 97 8.34 13.59 8.73
CA ARG A 97 9.05 12.48 8.01
C ARG A 97 8.24 11.66 7.00
N GLY A 98 7.09 12.17 6.52
CA GLY A 98 6.23 11.46 5.55
C GLY A 98 5.36 10.34 6.13
N ILE A 99 5.39 10.11 7.45
CA ILE A 99 4.57 9.09 8.12
C ILE A 99 3.08 9.37 7.96
N GLY A 100 2.64 10.62 8.14
CA GLY A 100 1.23 10.99 7.95
C GLY A 100 0.75 10.75 6.52
N GLY A 101 1.58 11.10 5.53
CA GLY A 101 1.29 10.82 4.12
C GLY A 101 1.20 9.33 3.84
N ALA A 102 2.14 8.52 4.35
CA ALA A 102 2.13 7.06 4.19
C ALA A 102 0.91 6.40 4.88
N LEU A 103 0.56 6.85 6.09
CA LEU A 103 -0.63 6.38 6.80
C LEU A 103 -1.91 6.71 6.02
N TYR A 104 -2.07 7.96 5.59
CA TYR A 104 -3.25 8.38 4.84
C TYR A 104 -3.35 7.65 3.50
N GLN A 105 -2.24 7.52 2.77
CA GLN A 105 -2.19 6.76 1.53
C GLN A 105 -2.59 5.29 1.74
N ARG A 106 -2.10 4.64 2.80
CA ARG A 106 -2.51 3.26 3.13
C ARG A 106 -4.00 3.17 3.46
N VAL A 107 -4.54 4.15 4.17
CA VAL A 107 -5.99 4.22 4.45
C VAL A 107 -6.79 4.30 3.14
N ARG A 108 -6.35 5.10 2.16
CA ARG A 108 -7.00 5.20 0.84
C ARG A 108 -6.95 3.89 0.07
N GLU A 109 -5.79 3.25 0.00
CA GLU A 109 -5.61 1.95 -0.67
C GLU A 109 -6.55 0.89 -0.11
N GLU A 110 -6.64 0.80 1.22
CA GLU A 110 -7.50 -0.17 1.88
C GLU A 110 -8.99 0.16 1.74
N ALA A 111 -9.34 1.45 1.75
CA ALA A 111 -10.70 1.90 1.49
C ALA A 111 -11.14 1.45 0.09
N VAL A 112 -10.33 1.71 -0.94
CA VAL A 112 -10.60 1.25 -2.31
C VAL A 112 -10.71 -0.27 -2.39
N ALA A 113 -9.76 -1.01 -1.79
CA ALA A 113 -9.78 -2.46 -1.77
C ALA A 113 -11.03 -3.04 -1.06
N SER A 114 -11.62 -2.28 -0.13
CA SER A 114 -12.83 -2.65 0.60
C SER A 114 -14.12 -2.19 -0.09
N GLY A 115 -14.03 -1.58 -1.29
CA GLY A 115 -15.18 -1.09 -2.04
C GLY A 115 -15.75 0.23 -1.51
N VAL A 116 -14.99 0.99 -0.71
CA VAL A 116 -15.37 2.32 -0.24
C VAL A 116 -15.36 3.30 -1.40
N ARG A 117 -16.43 4.09 -1.52
CA ARG A 117 -16.62 5.13 -2.53
C ARG A 117 -16.00 6.47 -2.12
N ALA A 118 -15.99 6.80 -0.83
CA ALA A 118 -15.38 8.04 -0.34
C ALA A 118 -14.96 7.90 1.12
N ILE A 119 -13.90 8.63 1.50
CA ILE A 119 -13.50 8.81 2.90
C ILE A 119 -13.99 10.18 3.36
N PHE A 120 -14.68 10.19 4.50
CA PHE A 120 -15.19 11.38 5.15
C PHE A 120 -14.37 11.67 6.39
N PHE A 121 -14.16 12.94 6.72
CA PHE A 121 -13.55 13.35 7.99
C PHE A 121 -13.81 14.83 8.24
N GLU A 122 -13.48 15.27 9.44
CA GLU A 122 -13.66 16.64 9.87
C GLU A 122 -12.33 17.38 9.92
N CYS A 123 -12.35 18.63 9.45
CA CYS A 123 -11.26 19.58 9.63
C CYS A 123 -11.84 20.89 10.14
N LEU A 124 -11.21 21.46 11.18
CA LEU A 124 -11.60 22.77 11.67
C LEU A 124 -11.41 23.83 10.58
N PRO A 125 -12.23 24.90 10.58
CA PRO A 125 -12.19 25.93 9.56
C PRO A 125 -10.84 26.62 9.39
N ASP A 126 -10.53 27.02 8.17
CA ASP A 126 -9.32 27.79 7.81
C ASP A 126 -9.59 29.29 7.62
N GLU A 127 -10.84 29.72 7.84
CA GLU A 127 -11.28 31.10 7.67
C GLU A 127 -11.55 31.79 9.00
N PRO A 128 -11.07 33.04 9.22
CA PRO A 128 -11.32 33.78 10.44
C PRO A 128 -12.81 34.02 10.75
N ALA A 129 -13.66 34.04 9.72
CA ALA A 129 -15.10 34.22 9.87
C ALA A 129 -15.78 33.00 10.53
N ASP A 130 -15.19 31.82 10.34
CA ASP A 130 -15.70 30.54 10.83
C ASP A 130 -14.91 30.01 12.04
N CYS A 131 -13.77 30.63 12.39
CA CYS A 131 -12.97 30.28 13.56
C CYS A 131 -12.05 31.45 13.95
N GLY A 132 -12.32 32.07 15.10
CA GLY A 132 -11.66 33.32 15.52
C GLY A 132 -10.20 33.18 16.00
N ASP A 133 -9.75 31.98 16.37
CA ASP A 133 -8.41 31.77 16.92
C ASP A 133 -7.33 31.71 15.84
N LYS A 134 -6.47 32.74 15.82
CA LYS A 134 -5.40 32.90 14.83
C LYS A 134 -4.34 31.80 14.88
N GLU A 135 -4.06 31.21 16.04
CA GLU A 135 -3.07 30.13 16.16
C GLU A 135 -3.62 28.84 15.57
N LEU A 136 -4.91 28.55 15.81
CA LEU A 136 -5.60 27.40 15.21
C LEU A 136 -5.69 27.52 13.69
N LEU A 137 -5.96 28.71 13.15
CA LEU A 137 -6.07 28.93 11.70
C LEU A 137 -4.82 28.49 10.92
N ALA A 138 -3.61 28.75 11.44
CA ALA A 138 -2.38 28.33 10.77
C ALA A 138 -2.27 26.79 10.70
N SER A 139 -2.60 26.10 11.79
CA SER A 139 -2.65 24.64 11.87
C SER A 139 -3.73 24.05 10.97
N ASN A 140 -4.93 24.64 10.96
CA ASN A 140 -6.06 24.20 10.13
C ASN A 140 -5.75 24.32 8.63
N ARG A 141 -5.12 25.43 8.22
CA ARG A 141 -4.61 25.60 6.84
C ARG A 141 -3.60 24.52 6.46
N ALA A 142 -2.69 24.17 7.36
CA ALA A 142 -1.70 23.12 7.11
C ALA A 142 -2.36 21.74 6.98
N ARG A 143 -3.37 21.43 7.81
CA ARG A 143 -4.16 20.19 7.73
C ARG A 143 -4.95 20.11 6.42
N LEU A 144 -5.69 21.16 6.05
CA LEU A 144 -6.45 21.18 4.81
C LEU A 144 -5.52 21.11 3.59
N ARG A 145 -4.38 21.80 3.59
CA ARG A 145 -3.36 21.65 2.54
C ARG A 145 -2.87 20.20 2.41
N PHE A 146 -2.63 19.52 3.52
CA PHE A 146 -2.20 18.12 3.51
C PHE A 146 -3.23 17.23 2.81
N TYR A 147 -4.51 17.35 3.16
CA TYR A 147 -5.58 16.54 2.56
C TYR A 147 -5.91 16.93 1.12
N GLU A 148 -5.84 18.23 0.80
CA GLU A 148 -6.06 18.75 -0.55
C GLU A 148 -5.00 18.20 -1.53
N ALA A 149 -3.77 17.95 -1.07
CA ALA A 149 -2.75 17.28 -1.88
C ALA A 149 -3.12 15.83 -2.30
N PHE A 150 -4.05 15.19 -1.60
CA PHE A 150 -4.63 13.90 -1.99
C PHE A 150 -5.94 14.04 -2.78
N GLY A 151 -6.41 15.27 -3.02
CA GLY A 151 -7.68 15.57 -3.69
C GLY A 151 -8.87 15.69 -2.75
N ALA A 152 -8.69 15.50 -1.45
CA ALA A 152 -9.76 15.59 -0.45
C ALA A 152 -10.06 17.06 -0.12
N ARG A 153 -11.34 17.44 -0.20
CA ARG A 153 -11.76 18.86 -0.13
C ARG A 153 -13.03 19.03 0.71
N PRO A 154 -13.22 20.18 1.38
CA PRO A 154 -14.46 20.48 2.07
C PRO A 154 -15.68 20.42 1.15
N ALA A 155 -16.77 19.78 1.61
CA ALA A 155 -18.07 19.91 0.97
C ALA A 155 -18.64 21.31 1.24
N VAL A 156 -19.17 21.97 0.21
CA VAL A 156 -19.72 23.33 0.30
C VAL A 156 -21.22 23.35 0.07
N ALA A 157 -21.86 24.51 0.24
CA ALA A 157 -23.30 24.70 0.07
C ALA A 157 -24.15 23.73 0.93
N ASN A 158 -23.77 23.59 2.20
CA ASN A 158 -24.44 22.79 3.22
C ASN A 158 -24.26 23.47 4.59
N GLU A 159 -24.96 22.96 5.60
CA GLU A 159 -24.95 23.46 6.98
C GLU A 159 -24.26 22.48 7.93
N TYR A 160 -23.30 21.67 7.46
CA TYR A 160 -22.58 20.72 8.34
C TYR A 160 -21.79 21.43 9.44
N ASN A 161 -21.23 22.60 9.15
CA ASN A 161 -20.56 23.47 10.11
C ASN A 161 -21.52 24.42 10.85
N ALA A 162 -22.83 24.15 10.84
CA ALA A 162 -23.76 24.95 11.64
C ALA A 162 -23.55 24.67 13.15
N PRO A 163 -23.51 25.72 14.00
CA PRO A 163 -23.38 25.56 15.44
C PRO A 163 -24.44 24.62 16.03
N LEU A 164 -24.01 23.78 16.98
CA LEU A 164 -24.89 22.94 17.78
C LEU A 164 -25.58 23.72 18.90
N ASP A 165 -24.88 24.74 19.43
CA ASP A 165 -25.31 25.66 20.47
C ASP A 165 -24.65 27.04 20.26
N ASP A 166 -25.06 28.03 21.05
CA ASP A 166 -24.59 29.42 20.97
C ASP A 166 -23.14 29.61 21.46
N GLN A 167 -22.43 28.54 21.82
CA GLN A 167 -21.05 28.58 22.36
C GLN A 167 -20.01 28.03 21.38
N ASN A 168 -20.44 27.39 20.29
CA ASN A 168 -19.55 26.72 19.34
C ASN A 168 -19.28 27.57 18.09
N ASP A 169 -18.24 28.38 18.19
CA ASP A 169 -17.85 29.36 17.15
C ASP A 169 -16.87 28.81 16.11
N CYS A 170 -16.48 27.52 16.19
CA CYS A 170 -15.48 26.91 15.32
C CYS A 170 -15.87 25.46 14.91
N MET A 171 -17.06 25.31 14.34
CA MET A 171 -17.59 24.02 13.88
C MET A 171 -16.81 23.49 12.66
N PRO A 172 -16.50 22.18 12.59
CA PRO A 172 -15.66 21.63 11.54
C PRO A 172 -16.37 21.58 10.18
N TYR A 173 -15.59 21.70 9.11
CA TYR A 173 -16.04 21.31 7.78
C TYR A 173 -16.07 19.80 7.63
N LEU A 174 -17.05 19.29 6.89
CA LEU A 174 -17.01 17.94 6.34
C LEU A 174 -16.07 17.93 5.13
N VAL A 175 -14.98 17.20 5.22
CA VAL A 175 -14.04 16.96 4.11
C VAL A 175 -14.33 15.61 3.48
N ILE A 176 -14.32 15.57 2.14
CA ILE A 176 -14.59 14.37 1.35
C ILE A 176 -13.36 14.07 0.48
N ASP A 177 -12.77 12.90 0.65
CA ASP A 177 -11.84 12.28 -0.30
C ASP A 177 -12.63 11.40 -1.26
N ASP A 178 -12.80 11.87 -2.48
CA ASP A 178 -13.47 11.13 -3.54
C ASP A 178 -12.51 10.09 -4.15
N LEU A 179 -12.71 8.82 -3.78
CA LEU A 179 -11.90 7.71 -4.27
C LEU A 179 -12.32 7.20 -5.66
N ALA A 180 -13.42 7.70 -6.23
CA ALA A 180 -13.95 7.31 -7.54
C ALA A 180 -14.49 8.54 -8.29
N PRO A 181 -13.61 9.48 -8.68
CA PRO A 181 -13.99 10.79 -9.23
C PRO A 181 -14.68 10.70 -10.59
N GLU A 182 -14.60 9.58 -11.29
CA GLU A 182 -15.33 9.33 -12.54
C GLU A 182 -16.84 9.21 -12.33
N ARG A 183 -17.29 9.08 -11.07
CA ARG A 183 -18.70 9.03 -10.70
C ARG A 183 -19.06 10.27 -9.88
N PRO A 184 -20.15 10.98 -10.18
CA PRO A 184 -20.55 12.15 -9.40
C PRO A 184 -20.87 11.76 -7.94
N LEU A 185 -20.46 12.61 -6.98
CA LEU A 185 -20.86 12.53 -5.58
C LEU A 185 -22.36 12.82 -5.44
N ARG A 186 -23.17 11.77 -5.62
CA ARG A 186 -24.62 11.90 -5.58
C ARG A 186 -25.08 12.39 -4.22
N ARG A 187 -26.06 13.30 -4.24
CA ARG A 187 -26.69 13.85 -3.02
C ARG A 187 -27.18 12.76 -2.06
N SER A 188 -27.82 11.71 -2.59
CA SER A 188 -28.34 10.61 -1.78
C SER A 188 -27.23 9.87 -1.03
N PHE A 189 -26.09 9.62 -1.69
CA PHE A 189 -24.92 8.98 -1.08
C PHE A 189 -24.35 9.83 0.06
N VAL A 190 -24.08 11.12 -0.20
CA VAL A 190 -23.51 12.02 0.81
C VAL A 190 -24.48 12.22 1.98
N ARG A 191 -25.78 12.38 1.73
CA ARG A 191 -26.79 12.48 2.81
C ARG A 191 -26.83 11.25 3.71
N ASN A 192 -26.77 10.05 3.13
CA ASN A 192 -26.73 8.81 3.91
C ASN A 192 -25.44 8.71 4.74
N ALA A 193 -24.31 9.13 4.18
CA ALA A 193 -23.04 9.15 4.89
C ALA A 193 -23.05 10.15 6.07
N VAL A 194 -23.49 11.38 5.81
CA VAL A 194 -23.63 12.44 6.84
C VAL A 194 -24.57 11.99 7.95
N ARG A 195 -25.72 11.43 7.60
CA ARG A 195 -26.66 10.88 8.58
C ARG A 195 -26.00 9.81 9.46
N ALA A 196 -25.30 8.85 8.86
CA ALA A 196 -24.61 7.81 9.61
C ALA A 196 -23.53 8.36 10.53
N ILE A 197 -22.79 9.39 10.11
CA ILE A 197 -21.80 10.06 10.97
C ILE A 197 -22.50 10.69 12.18
N LEU A 198 -23.54 11.50 11.96
CA LEU A 198 -24.21 12.23 13.03
C LEU A 198 -24.99 11.30 13.98
N GLU A 199 -25.68 10.28 13.46
CA GLU A 199 -26.51 9.37 14.26
C GLU A 199 -25.72 8.26 14.96
N ARG A 200 -24.55 7.85 14.44
CA ARG A 200 -23.77 6.74 15.02
C ARG A 200 -22.58 7.25 15.82
N LYS A 201 -21.73 8.08 15.21
CA LYS A 201 -20.52 8.61 15.86
C LYS A 201 -20.87 9.72 16.86
N TYR A 202 -21.74 10.64 16.46
CA TYR A 202 -22.13 11.79 17.26
C TYR A 202 -23.50 11.63 17.94
N ALA A 203 -23.99 10.39 18.10
CA ALA A 203 -25.29 10.08 18.69
C ALA A 203 -25.56 10.75 20.05
N HIS A 204 -24.51 10.94 20.85
CA HIS A 204 -24.56 11.54 22.18
C HIS A 204 -24.59 13.08 22.15
N LEU A 205 -24.29 13.69 21.00
CA LEU A 205 -24.12 15.15 20.83
C LEU A 205 -25.19 15.73 19.92
N CYS A 206 -25.59 15.03 18.86
CA CYS A 206 -26.49 15.54 17.82
C CYS A 206 -27.93 15.08 18.05
N PRO A 207 -28.86 15.98 18.44
CA PRO A 207 -30.28 15.64 18.51
C PRO A 207 -30.86 15.32 17.11
N PRO A 208 -31.92 14.50 17.00
CA PRO A 208 -32.52 14.14 15.71
C PRO A 208 -32.90 15.35 14.85
N ALA A 209 -33.40 16.43 15.46
CA ALA A 209 -33.75 17.66 14.75
C ALA A 209 -32.53 18.34 14.09
N TYR A 210 -31.37 18.30 14.74
CA TYR A 210 -30.12 18.81 14.18
C TYR A 210 -29.67 17.94 13.01
N VAL A 211 -29.73 16.62 13.15
CA VAL A 211 -29.40 15.68 12.06
C VAL A 211 -30.24 15.97 10.83
N GLU A 212 -31.56 16.10 10.97
CA GLU A 212 -32.45 16.40 9.85
C GLU A 212 -32.13 17.74 9.19
N LYS A 213 -31.90 18.79 9.99
CA LYS A 213 -31.50 20.11 9.48
C LYS A 213 -30.23 20.02 8.62
N VAL A 214 -29.17 19.40 9.16
CA VAL A 214 -27.90 19.26 8.45
C VAL A 214 -28.05 18.40 7.20
N VAL A 215 -28.69 17.24 7.28
CA VAL A 215 -28.88 16.34 6.13
C VAL A 215 -29.73 17.02 5.03
N ALA A 216 -30.78 17.76 5.39
CA ALA A 216 -31.62 18.47 4.45
C ALA A 216 -30.91 19.63 3.74
N SER A 217 -29.89 20.23 4.37
CA SER A 217 -29.12 21.35 3.81
C SER A 217 -28.33 20.99 2.54
N PHE A 218 -27.95 19.71 2.35
CA PHE A 218 -27.30 19.23 1.14
C PHE A 218 -28.29 19.19 -0.02
N ARG A 219 -28.48 20.30 -0.75
CA ARG A 219 -29.53 20.43 -1.79
C ARG A 219 -29.07 20.04 -3.19
N ALA A 220 -27.84 20.36 -3.55
CA ALA A 220 -27.27 20.12 -4.88
C ALA A 220 -27.04 18.63 -5.17
N ASP A 221 -27.15 18.24 -6.45
CA ASP A 221 -26.76 16.91 -6.95
C ASP A 221 -26.01 17.05 -8.30
N PRO A 222 -24.70 16.80 -8.36
CA PRO A 222 -23.82 16.31 -7.29
C PRO A 222 -23.59 17.32 -6.16
N VAL A 223 -23.12 16.83 -5.02
CA VAL A 223 -22.69 17.68 -3.91
C VAL A 223 -21.38 18.39 -4.32
N PRO A 224 -21.33 19.74 -4.29
CA PRO A 224 -20.14 20.47 -4.66
C PRO A 224 -19.05 20.36 -3.57
N LEU A 225 -17.80 20.25 -4.02
CA LEU A 225 -16.62 20.40 -3.18
C LEU A 225 -16.00 21.78 -3.40
N ARG A 226 -15.37 22.33 -2.37
CA ARG A 226 -14.64 23.60 -2.45
C ARG A 226 -13.58 23.52 -3.54
N GLU A 227 -13.35 24.62 -4.25
CA GLU A 227 -12.22 24.72 -5.18
C GLU A 227 -10.88 24.55 -4.43
N PRO A 228 -9.86 23.96 -5.07
CA PRO A 228 -8.53 23.84 -4.48
C PRO A 228 -7.97 25.22 -4.10
N ARG A 229 -7.51 25.38 -2.86
CA ARG A 229 -7.00 26.65 -2.32
C ARG A 229 -5.50 26.64 -2.08
N TYR A 230 -4.94 25.49 -1.73
CA TYR A 230 -3.56 25.34 -1.27
C TYR A 230 -2.65 24.67 -2.28
N VAL A 231 -3.20 23.80 -3.10
CA VAL A 231 -2.50 23.08 -4.16
C VAL A 231 -3.05 23.61 -5.48
N ARG A 232 -2.17 24.10 -6.36
CA ARG A 232 -2.61 24.49 -7.72
C ARG A 232 -3.28 23.28 -8.36
N ALA A 233 -4.36 23.53 -9.11
CA ALA A 233 -5.05 22.51 -9.89
C ALA A 233 -4.16 21.98 -11.03
N GLU A 234 -3.10 21.26 -10.69
CA GLU A 234 -2.30 20.45 -11.61
C GLU A 234 -2.71 19.00 -11.45
N LYS A 235 -3.70 18.60 -12.27
CA LYS A 235 -4.26 17.25 -12.40
C LYS A 235 -4.82 16.65 -11.09
N PRO A 236 -5.78 15.70 -11.17
CA PRO A 236 -6.18 14.93 -10.01
C PRO A 236 -4.92 14.38 -9.35
N GLY A 237 -4.84 14.43 -8.01
CA GLY A 237 -3.79 13.72 -7.27
C GLY A 237 -3.62 12.32 -7.85
N PRO A 238 -2.39 11.80 -7.93
CA PRO A 238 -2.04 10.67 -8.80
C PRO A 238 -3.10 9.58 -8.69
N ALA A 239 -3.61 9.10 -9.83
CA ALA A 239 -4.28 7.81 -9.89
C ALA A 239 -3.51 6.87 -8.97
N LEU A 240 -4.22 6.22 -8.02
CA LEU A 240 -3.64 5.50 -6.87
C LEU A 240 -2.21 5.09 -7.19
N PRO A 241 -1.20 5.74 -6.59
CA PRO A 241 0.17 5.55 -7.03
C PRO A 241 0.46 4.07 -7.02
N ALA A 242 1.12 3.61 -8.08
CA ALA A 242 1.88 2.38 -8.08
C ALA A 242 2.47 2.14 -6.68
N PRO A 243 2.34 0.93 -6.11
CA PRO A 243 2.76 0.67 -4.74
C PRO A 243 4.16 1.25 -4.51
N PRO A 244 4.44 1.84 -3.34
CA PRO A 244 5.76 2.40 -3.05
C PRO A 244 6.85 1.34 -3.30
N PRO A 245 8.10 1.69 -3.65
CA PRO A 245 9.14 0.70 -4.00
C PRO A 245 9.31 -0.44 -2.98
N ALA A 246 9.04 -0.17 -1.70
CA ALA A 246 9.04 -1.17 -0.62
C ALA A 246 7.88 -2.19 -0.67
N GLU A 247 6.87 -1.94 -1.49
CA GLU A 247 5.67 -2.76 -1.74
C GLU A 247 5.61 -3.25 -3.20
N ARG A 248 6.52 -2.79 -4.07
CA ARG A 248 6.69 -3.36 -5.41
C ARG A 248 7.32 -4.73 -5.32
N ILE A 249 6.88 -5.61 -6.20
CA ILE A 249 7.46 -6.94 -6.32
C ILE A 249 8.81 -6.79 -7.01
N ALA A 250 9.87 -7.18 -6.31
CA ALA A 250 11.22 -7.22 -6.88
C ALA A 250 11.22 -8.17 -8.09
N LEU A 251 11.47 -7.63 -9.27
CA LEU A 251 11.58 -8.38 -10.51
C LEU A 251 13.05 -8.52 -10.90
N PHE A 252 13.54 -9.76 -10.89
CA PHE A 252 14.83 -10.12 -11.44
C PHE A 252 14.60 -10.81 -12.77
N VAL A 253 15.14 -10.26 -13.85
CA VAL A 253 15.03 -10.83 -15.19
C VAL A 253 16.44 -11.22 -15.63
N ASN A 254 16.59 -12.48 -15.99
CA ASN A 254 17.80 -12.98 -16.61
C ASN A 254 17.73 -12.73 -18.13
N ASP A 255 18.16 -11.54 -18.53
CA ASP A 255 18.18 -11.09 -19.93
C ASP A 255 19.17 -11.90 -20.80
N LYS A 256 20.10 -12.62 -20.18
CA LYS A 256 21.05 -13.50 -20.86
C LYS A 256 20.48 -14.88 -21.21
N HIS A 257 19.20 -15.14 -20.93
CA HIS A 257 18.56 -16.42 -21.25
C HIS A 257 17.78 -16.38 -22.60
N ASP A 258 17.53 -15.19 -23.16
CA ASP A 258 16.79 -15.01 -24.42
C ASP A 258 17.43 -15.73 -25.63
N ILE A 259 18.74 -15.88 -25.59
CA ILE A 259 19.60 -16.63 -26.52
C ILE A 259 19.37 -18.16 -26.55
N HIS A 260 18.61 -18.74 -25.61
CA HIS A 260 18.11 -20.11 -25.74
C HIS A 260 16.92 -20.19 -26.71
N HIS A 261 16.64 -19.12 -27.46
CA HIS A 261 15.85 -19.17 -28.68
C HIS A 261 16.60 -19.96 -29.76
N VAL A 262 16.71 -21.26 -29.53
CA VAL A 262 17.17 -22.23 -30.49
C VAL A 262 15.99 -22.49 -31.43
N GLN A 263 16.11 -22.13 -32.71
CA GLN A 263 15.11 -22.49 -33.72
C GLN A 263 15.18 -23.99 -34.10
N ASP A 264 16.12 -24.74 -33.54
CA ASP A 264 16.27 -26.16 -33.80
C ASP A 264 15.14 -26.98 -33.17
N ARG A 265 14.69 -27.95 -33.96
CA ARG A 265 13.56 -28.83 -33.68
C ARG A 265 13.70 -29.52 -32.32
N GLY A 266 12.77 -29.22 -31.41
CA GLY A 266 12.53 -30.03 -30.20
C GLY A 266 12.68 -29.31 -28.87
N TYR A 267 13.07 -28.03 -28.84
CA TYR A 267 13.12 -27.28 -27.58
C TYR A 267 11.68 -26.99 -27.08
N VAL A 268 11.31 -27.57 -25.93
CA VAL A 268 9.93 -27.55 -25.40
C VAL A 268 9.64 -26.25 -24.62
N GLU A 269 10.68 -25.53 -24.21
CA GLU A 269 10.55 -24.22 -23.57
C GLU A 269 10.56 -23.09 -24.62
N ALA A 270 9.89 -21.98 -24.31
CA ALA A 270 9.88 -20.80 -25.20
C ALA A 270 10.48 -19.58 -24.48
N PRO A 271 11.82 -19.48 -24.35
CA PRO A 271 12.51 -18.34 -23.74
C PRO A 271 12.09 -16.99 -24.34
N ALA A 272 11.72 -16.98 -25.63
CA ALA A 272 11.18 -15.81 -26.33
C ALA A 272 9.92 -15.21 -25.67
N ARG A 273 9.20 -15.96 -24.82
CA ARG A 273 8.03 -15.44 -24.07
C ARG A 273 8.44 -14.50 -22.93
N VAL A 274 9.68 -14.56 -22.43
CA VAL A 274 10.15 -13.71 -21.32
C VAL A 274 10.00 -12.23 -21.68
N GLY A 275 10.43 -11.82 -22.88
CA GLY A 275 10.26 -10.45 -23.35
C GLY A 275 8.79 -9.99 -23.39
N ARG A 276 7.87 -10.85 -23.86
CA ARG A 276 6.43 -10.55 -23.85
C ARG A 276 5.87 -10.45 -22.44
N ILE A 277 6.23 -11.38 -21.56
CA ILE A 277 5.81 -11.37 -20.15
C ILE A 277 6.29 -10.07 -19.49
N VAL A 278 7.58 -9.73 -19.62
CA VAL A 278 8.15 -8.49 -19.07
C VAL A 278 7.42 -7.26 -19.63
N SER A 279 7.13 -7.22 -20.94
CA SER A 279 6.39 -6.10 -21.54
C SER A 279 4.97 -5.92 -21.02
N GLU A 280 4.30 -6.99 -20.59
CA GLU A 280 2.99 -6.90 -19.92
C GLU A 280 3.14 -6.49 -18.46
N LEU A 281 4.18 -6.99 -17.75
CA LEU A 281 4.46 -6.62 -16.36
C LEU A 281 4.84 -5.15 -16.22
N ASP A 282 5.61 -4.61 -17.15
CA ASP A 282 6.04 -3.20 -17.17
C ASP A 282 4.85 -2.23 -17.25
N LYS A 283 3.68 -2.69 -17.71
CA LYS A 283 2.44 -1.88 -17.74
C LYS A 283 1.74 -1.77 -16.40
N THR A 284 2.09 -2.61 -15.42
CA THR A 284 1.32 -2.78 -14.19
C THR A 284 1.79 -1.88 -13.04
N ASP A 285 2.94 -1.21 -13.18
CA ASP A 285 3.66 -0.47 -12.12
C ASP A 285 3.85 -1.23 -10.77
N LEU A 286 3.49 -2.52 -10.71
CA LEU A 286 3.58 -3.38 -9.53
C LEU A 286 5.00 -3.89 -9.28
N PHE A 287 5.88 -3.82 -10.29
CA PHE A 287 7.20 -4.44 -10.27
C PHE A 287 8.31 -3.39 -10.27
N GLU A 288 9.38 -3.70 -9.54
CA GLU A 288 10.64 -2.94 -9.62
C GLU A 288 11.71 -3.85 -10.21
N ARG A 289 12.27 -3.47 -11.36
CA ARG A 289 13.35 -4.22 -11.99
C ARG A 289 14.66 -3.97 -11.24
N LEU A 290 15.14 -5.01 -10.56
CA LEU A 290 16.40 -4.96 -9.81
C LEU A 290 17.51 -5.71 -10.54
N ARG A 291 18.75 -5.26 -10.33
CA ARG A 291 19.94 -5.98 -10.80
C ARG A 291 20.32 -7.06 -9.79
N PRO A 292 20.42 -8.34 -10.21
CA PRO A 292 20.98 -9.39 -9.37
C PRO A 292 22.37 -9.03 -8.86
N ARG A 293 22.69 -9.41 -7.62
CA ARG A 293 24.03 -9.21 -7.04
C ARG A 293 24.88 -10.44 -7.30
N THR A 294 26.11 -10.26 -7.75
CA THR A 294 27.07 -11.36 -7.87
C THR A 294 27.36 -11.97 -6.49
N ARG A 295 27.07 -13.27 -6.33
CA ARG A 295 27.34 -14.03 -5.10
C ARG A 295 28.38 -15.12 -5.30
N SER A 296 28.97 -15.61 -4.22
CA SER A 296 29.86 -16.79 -4.25
C SER A 296 29.12 -18.04 -4.76
N LEU A 297 29.84 -18.97 -5.38
CA LEU A 297 29.31 -20.31 -5.72
C LEU A 297 29.29 -21.28 -4.55
N GLU A 298 29.76 -20.86 -3.37
CA GLU A 298 29.81 -21.69 -2.18
C GLU A 298 28.45 -22.33 -1.81
N PRO A 299 27.30 -21.61 -1.80
CA PRO A 299 26.01 -22.25 -1.53
C PRO A 299 25.62 -23.29 -2.60
N VAL A 300 25.97 -23.06 -3.87
CA VAL A 300 25.71 -24.00 -4.96
C VAL A 300 26.51 -25.29 -4.75
N ARG A 301 27.77 -25.18 -4.33
CA ARG A 301 28.65 -26.33 -4.05
C ARG A 301 28.30 -27.08 -2.76
N GLN A 302 27.49 -26.49 -1.88
CA GLN A 302 26.99 -27.18 -0.68
C GLN A 302 25.86 -28.17 -1.01
N VAL A 303 25.12 -27.95 -2.10
CA VAL A 303 23.96 -28.78 -2.49
C VAL A 303 24.19 -29.58 -3.77
N HIS A 304 25.19 -29.22 -4.58
CA HIS A 304 25.55 -29.94 -5.79
C HIS A 304 26.96 -30.53 -5.71
N ASP A 305 27.17 -31.66 -6.40
CA ASP A 305 28.48 -32.25 -6.57
C ASP A 305 29.49 -31.21 -7.13
N PRO A 306 30.63 -30.96 -6.47
CA PRO A 306 31.65 -30.04 -6.96
C PRO A 306 32.12 -30.34 -8.39
N ALA A 307 32.17 -31.61 -8.79
CA ALA A 307 32.55 -32.05 -10.12
C ALA A 307 31.52 -31.65 -11.19
N LEU A 308 30.22 -31.72 -10.87
CA LEU A 308 29.14 -31.22 -11.73
C LEU A 308 29.28 -29.71 -11.95
N VAL A 309 29.47 -28.94 -10.88
CA VAL A 309 29.60 -27.48 -10.97
C VAL A 309 30.84 -27.08 -11.77
N ALA A 310 31.96 -27.78 -11.57
CA ALA A 310 33.19 -27.58 -12.33
C ALA A 310 33.02 -27.95 -13.82
N TYR A 311 32.34 -29.06 -14.10
CA TYR A 311 32.02 -29.49 -15.45
C TYR A 311 31.17 -28.45 -16.19
N MET A 312 30.04 -28.03 -15.60
CA MET A 312 29.13 -27.05 -16.21
C MET A 312 29.83 -25.73 -16.49
N ARG A 313 30.66 -25.25 -15.55
CA ARG A 313 31.50 -24.08 -15.75
C ARG A 313 32.43 -24.25 -16.94
N LYS A 314 33.13 -25.38 -17.02
CA LYS A 314 34.14 -25.64 -18.05
C LYS A 314 33.50 -25.80 -19.43
N VAL A 315 32.55 -26.71 -19.58
CA VAL A 315 31.90 -27.00 -20.86
C VAL A 315 31.20 -25.78 -21.43
N CYS A 316 30.51 -24.98 -20.61
CA CYS A 316 29.88 -23.77 -21.10
C CYS A 316 30.95 -22.73 -21.49
N LEU A 317 31.87 -22.37 -20.58
CA LEU A 317 32.79 -21.26 -20.86
C LEU A 317 33.81 -21.56 -21.97
N ASP A 318 34.11 -22.83 -22.23
CA ASP A 318 35.00 -23.27 -23.31
C ASP A 318 34.30 -23.31 -24.68
N LEU A 319 32.96 -23.23 -24.75
CA LEU A 319 32.22 -23.23 -26.01
C LEU A 319 32.30 -21.87 -26.71
N PRO A 320 32.51 -21.84 -28.05
CA PRO A 320 32.40 -20.62 -28.84
C PRO A 320 31.01 -19.96 -28.73
N GLU A 321 30.96 -18.65 -29.00
CA GLU A 321 29.70 -17.93 -29.04
C GLU A 321 28.83 -18.42 -30.20
N GLY A 322 27.54 -18.68 -29.92
CA GLY A 322 26.58 -19.23 -30.89
C GLY A 322 26.62 -20.76 -31.04
N GLU A 323 27.64 -21.45 -30.50
CA GLU A 323 27.70 -22.90 -30.51
C GLU A 323 26.95 -23.53 -29.33
N SER A 324 26.48 -24.76 -29.53
CA SER A 324 25.71 -25.53 -28.56
C SER A 324 26.07 -27.00 -28.63
N VAL A 325 26.13 -27.64 -27.46
CA VAL A 325 26.36 -29.09 -27.32
C VAL A 325 25.11 -29.72 -26.74
N TYR A 326 24.51 -30.63 -27.49
CA TYR A 326 23.39 -31.44 -27.00
C TYR A 326 23.93 -32.63 -26.22
N PRO A 327 23.49 -32.85 -24.97
CA PRO A 327 23.94 -33.99 -24.19
C PRO A 327 23.56 -35.31 -24.86
N TYR A 328 24.55 -36.15 -25.10
CA TYR A 328 24.31 -37.54 -25.49
C TYR A 328 24.19 -38.41 -24.24
N VAL A 329 22.96 -38.59 -23.73
CA VAL A 329 22.69 -39.42 -22.55
C VAL A 329 22.61 -40.91 -22.91
N PHE A 330 23.77 -41.55 -23.03
CA PHE A 330 23.89 -43.01 -22.99
C PHE A 330 24.17 -43.48 -21.54
N PRO A 331 23.91 -44.75 -21.18
CA PRO A 331 24.18 -45.25 -19.83
C PRO A 331 25.62 -44.97 -19.40
N ILE A 332 25.78 -44.54 -18.14
CA ILE A 332 27.10 -44.29 -17.54
C ILE A 332 27.96 -45.54 -17.70
N ARG A 333 28.96 -45.47 -18.59
CA ARG A 333 29.81 -46.62 -18.90
C ARG A 333 30.74 -46.97 -17.75
N ASN A 334 31.34 -45.94 -17.14
CA ASN A 334 32.20 -46.08 -15.98
C ASN A 334 32.24 -44.76 -15.18
N ALA A 335 31.69 -44.75 -13.97
CA ALA A 335 31.66 -43.58 -13.10
C ALA A 335 33.03 -43.17 -12.54
N SER A 336 33.97 -44.12 -12.37
CA SER A 336 35.32 -43.84 -11.84
C SER A 336 36.27 -43.29 -12.90
N ARG A 337 35.90 -43.37 -14.19
CA ARG A 337 36.72 -42.88 -15.31
C ARG A 337 35.85 -42.17 -16.37
N PRO A 338 35.39 -40.93 -16.10
CA PRO A 338 34.59 -40.17 -17.06
C PRO A 338 35.38 -39.80 -18.33
N PRO A 339 34.73 -39.69 -19.51
CA PRO A 339 35.38 -39.27 -20.77
C PRO A 339 36.12 -37.94 -20.64
N THR A 340 37.25 -37.75 -21.30
CA THR A 340 37.96 -36.46 -21.34
C THR A 340 37.27 -35.43 -22.22
N ASP A 341 36.64 -35.90 -23.30
CA ASP A 341 35.80 -35.10 -24.18
C ASP A 341 34.58 -34.54 -23.43
N LEU A 342 34.44 -33.22 -23.43
CA LEU A 342 33.42 -32.54 -22.63
C LEU A 342 32.00 -32.77 -23.17
N ALA A 343 31.83 -32.99 -24.47
CA ALA A 343 30.53 -33.27 -25.07
C ALA A 343 30.04 -34.67 -24.68
N MET A 344 30.89 -35.69 -24.75
CA MET A 344 30.58 -37.04 -24.25
C MET A 344 30.38 -37.06 -22.73
N ARG A 345 31.13 -36.26 -21.98
CA ARG A 345 30.98 -36.15 -20.52
C ARG A 345 29.64 -35.51 -20.13
N ALA A 346 28.92 -34.83 -21.03
CA ALA A 346 27.59 -34.26 -20.75
C ALA A 346 26.60 -35.32 -20.26
N GLY A 347 26.66 -36.54 -20.82
CA GLY A 347 25.78 -37.65 -20.43
C GLY A 347 26.00 -38.18 -19.01
N TYR A 348 27.06 -37.75 -18.31
CA TYR A 348 27.29 -38.09 -16.90
C TYR A 348 26.55 -37.14 -15.94
N TYR A 349 26.09 -35.99 -16.43
CA TYR A 349 25.58 -34.89 -15.62
C TYR A 349 24.22 -34.37 -16.07
N CYS A 350 23.92 -34.47 -17.36
CA CYS A 350 22.64 -34.09 -17.94
C CYS A 350 21.77 -35.34 -18.04
N ILE A 351 20.46 -35.16 -17.88
CA ILE A 351 19.46 -36.23 -18.02
C ILE A 351 18.58 -36.05 -19.26
N ASP A 352 18.60 -34.84 -19.83
CA ASP A 352 17.81 -34.45 -20.99
C ASP A 352 18.70 -34.31 -22.23
N THR A 353 18.22 -34.82 -23.36
CA THR A 353 18.84 -34.67 -24.68
C THR A 353 18.43 -33.38 -25.38
N PHE A 354 17.34 -32.74 -24.96
CA PHE A 354 16.74 -31.61 -25.67
C PHE A 354 17.25 -30.25 -25.20
N THR A 355 17.85 -30.17 -24.01
CA THR A 355 18.43 -28.94 -23.48
C THR A 355 19.92 -28.81 -23.84
N PRO A 356 20.31 -27.90 -24.77
CA PRO A 356 21.69 -27.73 -25.13
C PRO A 356 22.49 -27.00 -24.06
N LEU A 357 23.77 -27.37 -23.92
CA LEU A 357 24.77 -26.60 -23.20
C LEU A 357 25.37 -25.57 -24.16
N ASN A 358 25.34 -24.30 -23.77
CA ASN A 358 25.96 -23.21 -24.51
C ASN A 358 26.78 -22.33 -23.54
N ARG A 359 27.61 -21.44 -24.09
CA ARG A 359 28.45 -20.56 -23.28
C ARG A 359 27.69 -19.74 -22.25
N ASN A 360 26.54 -19.26 -22.66
CA ASN A 360 25.79 -18.32 -21.87
C ASN A 360 24.91 -19.00 -20.81
N ALA A 361 24.68 -20.31 -20.85
CA ALA A 361 23.94 -21.05 -19.83
C ALA A 361 24.57 -20.85 -18.46
N PHE A 362 25.91 -20.98 -18.37
CA PHE A 362 26.63 -20.72 -17.13
C PHE A 362 26.63 -19.22 -16.76
N LEU A 363 26.72 -18.31 -17.74
CA LEU A 363 26.70 -16.87 -17.48
C LEU A 363 25.34 -16.38 -17.01
N ALA A 364 24.27 -16.94 -17.56
CA ALA A 364 22.88 -16.70 -17.18
C ALA A 364 22.64 -17.26 -15.78
N ALA A 365 23.04 -18.50 -15.49
CA ALA A 365 22.93 -19.08 -14.14
C ALA A 365 23.72 -18.29 -13.07
N ARG A 366 24.82 -17.64 -13.46
CA ARG A 366 25.60 -16.73 -12.59
C ARG A 366 24.98 -15.35 -12.44
N GLY A 367 24.13 -14.97 -13.38
CA GLY A 367 23.44 -13.69 -13.42
C GLY A 367 22.10 -13.70 -12.70
N ALA A 368 21.53 -14.87 -12.40
CA ALA A 368 20.38 -15.04 -11.50
C ALA A 368 20.84 -15.08 -10.04
#